data_AF-A0A9J7A2S9-F1
#
_entry.id   AF-A0A9J7A2S9-F1
#
_cell.length_a   1.000
_cell.length_b   1.000
_cell.length_c   1.000
_cell.angle_alpha   90.00
_cell.angle_beta   90.00
_cell.angle_gamma   90.00
#
_symmetry.space_group_name_H-M   'P 1'
#
loop_
_entity.id
_entity.type
_entity.pdbx_description
1 polymer ?
#
loop_
_entity_poly.entity_id
_entity_poly.type
_entity_poly.pdbx_seq_one_letter_code
_entity_poly.pdbx_strand_id
1 'polypeptide(L)'
;MLKKIVFVVFHDKDRKTFEWIKSEFFKRKLPKGVKPLFSLDDIEIIEADSTSNFDTETHSAMLVICSKSLLLDSKANQIIKRFKGTSDEVLPVVVDGSPYSSIEKNNSASEECFPQSLLYKIGPDGAISNERTEPLYTDIRKGAYRPRNAITQIKAGILKIDYRDLMQREKRRKNISLFVTFIIILPFVFLLLKWFSITWGQIRQGPMNSELDNEKVRESIDYMFKEMGRTTEKKEKENTSEL
;
A
#
# COMPACT_ATOMS: atom_id res chain seq x y z
N MET A 1 -8.79 -32.31 0.52
CA MET A 1 -8.02 -31.06 0.61
C MET A 1 -7.12 -31.16 1.83
N LEU A 2 -5.86 -30.75 1.73
CA LEU A 2 -4.94 -30.77 2.87
C LEU A 2 -5.29 -29.60 3.79
N LYS A 3 -5.59 -29.88 5.05
CA LYS A 3 -5.88 -28.87 6.07
C LYS A 3 -4.56 -28.45 6.73
N LYS A 4 -4.37 -27.15 6.97
CA LYS A 4 -3.21 -26.61 7.68
C LYS A 4 -3.64 -26.13 9.06
N ILE A 5 -3.06 -26.73 10.11
CA ILE A 5 -3.28 -26.32 11.49
C ILE A 5 -2.15 -25.36 11.88
N VAL A 6 -2.53 -24.19 12.41
CA VAL A 6 -1.60 -23.20 12.94
C VAL A 6 -1.85 -23.07 14.43
N PHE A 7 -0.96 -23.66 15.21
CA PHE A 7 -0.93 -23.47 16.65
C PHE A 7 -0.42 -22.07 16.98
N VAL A 8 -0.99 -21.40 17.98
CA VAL A 8 -0.55 -20.08 18.41
C VAL A 8 -0.24 -20.09 19.88
N VAL A 9 0.94 -19.59 20.23
CA VAL A 9 1.38 -19.41 21.61
C VAL A 9 1.57 -17.92 21.87
N PHE A 10 0.92 -17.40 22.91
CA PHE A 10 1.04 -16.02 23.34
C PHE A 10 0.77 -15.91 24.84
N HIS A 11 1.24 -14.83 25.46
CA HIS A 11 0.91 -14.51 26.85
C HIS A 11 -0.41 -13.71 26.90
N ASP A 12 -1.25 -13.87 27.93
CA ASP A 12 -2.59 -13.25 27.98
C ASP A 12 -2.63 -11.73 27.75
N LYS A 13 -1.57 -11.02 28.16
CA LYS A 13 -1.39 -9.58 27.89
C LYS A 13 -1.39 -9.24 26.39
N ASP A 14 -0.97 -10.17 25.54
CA ASP A 14 -0.86 -10.02 24.10
C ASP A 14 -2.13 -10.50 23.35
N ARG A 15 -3.18 -10.95 24.06
CA ARG A 15 -4.43 -11.46 23.47
C ARG A 15 -5.08 -10.47 22.50
N LYS A 16 -5.10 -9.17 22.84
CA LYS A 16 -5.64 -8.13 21.94
C LYS A 16 -4.86 -8.05 20.62
N THR A 17 -3.53 -8.17 20.70
CA THR A 17 -2.66 -8.15 19.53
C THR A 17 -2.88 -9.40 18.68
N PHE A 18 -3.02 -10.57 19.30
CA PHE A 18 -3.37 -11.81 18.61
C PHE A 18 -4.69 -11.69 17.83
N GLU A 19 -5.76 -11.24 18.47
CA GLU A 19 -7.07 -11.10 17.82
C GLU A 19 -7.01 -10.13 16.64
N TRP A 20 -6.23 -9.05 16.76
CA TRP A 20 -5.96 -8.15 15.65
C TRP A 20 -5.23 -8.83 14.50
N ILE A 21 -4.15 -9.60 14.78
CA ILE A 21 -3.42 -10.38 13.76
C ILE A 21 -4.36 -11.36 13.06
N LYS A 22 -5.14 -12.12 13.83
CA LYS A 22 -6.11 -13.11 13.33
C LYS A 22 -7.14 -12.46 12.41
N SER A 23 -7.72 -11.34 12.83
CA SER A 23 -8.69 -10.58 12.03
C SER A 23 -8.08 -10.07 10.71
N GLU A 24 -6.92 -9.41 10.76
CA GLU A 24 -6.26 -8.91 9.55
C GLU A 24 -5.77 -10.04 8.64
N PHE A 25 -5.40 -11.19 9.20
CA PHE A 25 -5.03 -12.37 8.44
C PHE A 25 -6.19 -12.82 7.54
N PHE A 26 -7.39 -13.05 8.07
CA PHE A 26 -8.52 -13.51 7.24
C PHE A 26 -9.10 -12.40 6.35
N LYS A 27 -9.08 -11.14 6.80
CA LYS A 27 -9.62 -10.01 6.04
C LYS A 27 -8.86 -9.73 4.73
N ARG A 28 -7.55 -10.01 4.69
CA ARG A 28 -6.69 -9.64 3.55
C ARG A 28 -6.62 -10.73 2.50
N LYS A 29 -6.99 -10.38 1.27
CA LYS A 29 -6.81 -11.26 0.10
C LYS A 29 -5.33 -11.38 -0.28
N LEU A 30 -4.93 -12.56 -0.75
CA LEU A 30 -3.61 -12.77 -1.34
C LEU A 30 -3.45 -11.96 -2.64
N PRO A 31 -2.22 -11.53 -2.98
CA PRO A 31 -1.95 -10.94 -4.28
C PRO A 31 -2.37 -11.90 -5.41
N LYS A 32 -3.17 -11.42 -6.37
CA LYS A 32 -3.51 -12.13 -7.62
C LYS A 32 -2.29 -12.86 -8.22
N GLY A 33 -2.49 -14.12 -8.63
CA GLY A 33 -1.49 -14.94 -9.32
C GLY A 33 -0.51 -15.68 -8.39
N VAL A 34 -0.71 -15.62 -7.08
CA VAL A 34 -0.03 -16.49 -6.11
C VAL A 34 -0.91 -17.73 -5.90
N LYS A 35 -0.34 -18.91 -6.12
CA LYS A 35 -0.99 -20.20 -5.82
C LYS A 35 -0.35 -20.75 -4.54
N PRO A 36 -0.96 -20.54 -3.37
CA PRO A 36 -0.44 -21.10 -2.13
C PRO A 36 -0.58 -22.63 -2.13
N LEU A 37 0.24 -23.30 -1.31
CA LEU A 37 0.10 -24.73 -1.07
C LEU A 37 -1.21 -25.06 -0.34
N PHE A 38 -1.71 -24.12 0.48
CA PHE A 38 -2.97 -24.22 1.23
C PHE A 38 -3.90 -23.07 0.87
N SER A 39 -5.20 -23.34 0.70
CA SER A 39 -6.18 -22.25 0.64
C SER A 39 -6.24 -21.55 1.99
N LEU A 40 -6.59 -20.26 2.00
CA LEU A 40 -6.87 -19.56 3.27
C LEU A 40 -8.07 -20.19 4.00
N ASP A 41 -8.99 -20.79 3.25
CA ASP A 41 -10.18 -21.46 3.79
C ASP A 41 -9.84 -22.82 4.46
N ASP A 42 -8.66 -23.38 4.16
CA ASP A 42 -8.17 -24.65 4.71
C ASP A 42 -7.27 -24.45 5.95
N ILE A 43 -7.16 -23.21 6.45
CA ILE A 43 -6.32 -22.88 7.61
C ILE A 43 -7.18 -22.81 8.87
N GLU A 44 -6.77 -23.58 9.87
CA GLU A 44 -7.32 -23.51 11.22
C GLU A 44 -6.29 -22.94 12.19
N ILE A 45 -6.67 -21.94 12.98
CA ILE A 45 -5.81 -21.31 13.98
C ILE A 45 -6.28 -21.72 15.37
N ILE A 46 -5.42 -22.39 16.14
CA ILE A 46 -5.72 -22.98 17.45
C ILE A 46 -4.77 -22.39 18.50
N GLU A 47 -5.30 -21.93 19.64
CA GLU A 47 -4.48 -21.52 20.79
C GLU A 47 -3.85 -22.78 21.42
N ALA A 48 -2.53 -22.81 21.56
CA ALA A 48 -1.82 -23.96 22.08
C ALA A 48 -1.72 -23.92 23.60
N ASP A 49 -1.91 -25.09 24.21
CA ASP A 49 -1.87 -25.31 25.65
C ASP A 49 -1.01 -26.53 26.01
N SER A 50 -0.93 -26.85 27.30
CA SER A 50 -0.18 -28.00 27.79
C SER A 50 -0.74 -29.34 27.31
N THR A 51 -2.04 -29.42 26.98
CA THR A 51 -2.72 -30.66 26.56
C THR A 51 -2.76 -30.85 25.04
N SER A 52 -2.35 -29.83 24.28
CA SER A 52 -2.39 -29.83 22.83
C SER A 52 -1.59 -30.99 22.27
N ASN A 53 -2.25 -31.85 21.48
CA ASN A 53 -1.55 -32.90 20.78
C ASN A 53 -0.88 -32.32 19.53
N PHE A 54 0.45 -32.43 19.47
CA PHE A 54 1.24 -32.02 18.32
C PHE A 54 1.61 -33.20 17.41
N ASP A 55 0.93 -34.35 17.56
CA ASP A 55 1.11 -35.51 16.69
C ASP A 55 0.97 -35.09 15.22
N THR A 56 2.05 -35.33 14.49
CA THR A 56 2.34 -34.74 13.19
C THR A 56 1.73 -35.56 12.06
N GLU A 57 0.42 -35.45 11.88
CA GLU A 57 -0.21 -35.77 10.59
C GLU A 57 -0.18 -34.54 9.66
N THR A 58 1.03 -34.16 9.27
CA THR A 58 1.41 -33.26 8.15
C THR A 58 0.75 -31.87 8.08
N HIS A 59 1.61 -30.83 8.01
CA HIS A 59 1.32 -29.42 7.72
C HIS A 59 0.94 -28.51 8.90
N SER A 60 1.37 -28.86 10.12
CA SER A 60 1.26 -28.00 11.29
C SER A 60 2.35 -26.92 11.32
N ALA A 61 1.97 -25.68 11.63
CA ALA A 61 2.90 -24.59 11.94
C ALA A 61 2.58 -24.00 13.32
N MET A 62 3.57 -23.35 13.94
CA MET A 62 3.38 -22.64 15.21
C MET A 62 3.72 -21.15 15.05
N LEU A 63 2.75 -20.28 15.33
CA LEU A 63 2.93 -18.84 15.44
C LEU A 63 3.21 -18.47 16.90
N VAL A 64 4.34 -17.82 17.18
CA VAL A 64 4.73 -17.46 18.55
C VAL A 64 4.75 -15.95 18.71
N ILE A 65 3.84 -15.39 19.50
CA ILE A 65 3.76 -13.95 19.74
C ILE A 65 4.74 -13.55 20.84
N CYS A 66 5.92 -13.11 20.42
CA CYS A 66 7.06 -12.82 21.28
C CYS A 66 6.94 -11.44 21.91
N SER A 67 6.92 -11.42 23.25
CA SER A 67 6.95 -10.24 24.10
C SER A 67 7.83 -10.52 25.31
N LYS A 68 8.21 -9.48 26.07
CA LYS A 68 8.91 -9.67 27.35
C LYS A 68 8.08 -10.49 28.34
N SER A 69 6.74 -10.43 28.24
CA SER A 69 5.85 -11.21 29.09
C SER A 69 5.85 -12.70 28.71
N LEU A 70 5.92 -13.01 27.41
CA LEU A 70 6.06 -14.39 26.94
C LEU A 70 7.39 -15.02 27.39
N LEU A 71 8.49 -14.26 27.36
CA LEU A 71 9.81 -14.73 27.80
C LEU A 71 9.78 -15.30 29.24
N LEU A 72 8.99 -14.67 30.12
CA LEU A 72 8.86 -15.06 31.52
C LEU A 72 7.91 -16.25 31.74
N ASP A 73 7.17 -16.67 30.72
CA ASP A 73 6.21 -17.77 30.81
C ASP A 73 6.89 -19.12 30.55
N SER A 74 7.14 -19.86 31.63
CA SER A 74 7.74 -21.19 31.56
C SER A 74 6.86 -22.22 30.84
N LYS A 75 5.52 -22.07 30.88
CA LYS A 75 4.59 -22.95 30.17
C LYS A 75 4.70 -22.71 28.66
N ALA A 76 4.72 -21.45 28.23
CA ALA A 76 4.91 -21.11 26.83
C ALA A 76 6.22 -21.70 26.28
N ASN A 77 7.33 -21.58 27.03
CA ASN A 77 8.61 -22.16 26.61
C ASN A 77 8.56 -23.69 26.48
N GLN A 78 7.86 -24.39 27.38
CA GLN A 78 7.67 -25.85 27.28
C GLN A 78 6.82 -26.24 26.07
N ILE A 79 5.76 -25.49 25.77
CA ILE A 79 4.90 -25.72 24.60
C ILE A 79 5.70 -25.58 23.31
N ILE A 80 6.45 -24.48 23.16
CA ILE A 80 7.31 -24.22 22.00
C ILE A 80 8.36 -25.33 21.87
N LYS A 81 9.01 -25.72 22.98
CA LYS A 81 9.98 -26.80 23.01
C LYS A 81 9.39 -28.13 22.53
N ARG A 82 8.18 -28.49 22.99
CA ARG A 82 7.50 -29.72 22.58
C ARG A 82 7.17 -29.71 21.08
N PHE A 83 6.68 -28.58 20.57
CA PHE A 83 6.39 -28.44 19.14
C PHE A 83 7.66 -28.51 18.28
N LYS A 84 8.76 -27.86 18.70
CA LYS A 84 10.05 -27.97 18.00
C LYS A 84 10.62 -29.39 17.96
N GLY A 85 10.21 -30.26 18.90
CA GLY A 85 10.56 -31.67 18.85
C GLY A 85 9.84 -32.45 17.74
N THR A 86 8.74 -31.92 17.19
CA THR A 86 7.94 -32.59 16.15
C THR A 86 7.95 -31.85 14.81
N SER A 87 8.15 -30.53 14.80
CA SER A 87 8.12 -29.69 13.60
C SER A 87 9.06 -28.49 13.71
N ASP A 88 9.71 -28.14 12.60
CA ASP A 88 10.55 -26.95 12.48
C ASP A 88 9.78 -25.70 12.01
N GLU A 89 8.46 -25.80 11.78
CA GLU A 89 7.64 -24.69 11.27
C GLU A 89 7.22 -23.69 12.36
N VAL A 90 8.19 -23.07 13.02
CA VAL A 90 7.95 -22.04 14.03
C VAL A 90 8.14 -20.65 13.44
N LEU A 91 7.15 -19.78 13.62
CA LEU A 91 7.07 -18.43 13.09
C LEU A 91 6.96 -17.42 14.25
N PRO A 92 8.08 -16.87 14.74
CA PRO A 92 8.05 -15.84 15.76
C PRO A 92 7.51 -14.51 15.22
N VAL A 93 6.67 -13.85 16.01
CA VAL A 93 6.14 -12.51 15.76
C VAL A 93 6.49 -11.62 16.94
N VAL A 94 7.37 -10.65 16.75
CA VAL A 94 7.83 -9.75 17.81
C VAL A 94 6.86 -8.59 17.98
N VAL A 95 6.28 -8.47 19.18
CA VAL A 95 5.30 -7.42 19.51
C VAL A 95 5.81 -6.44 20.57
N ASP A 96 6.74 -6.89 21.42
CA ASP A 96 7.40 -6.10 22.47
C ASP A 96 8.78 -6.70 22.79
N GLY A 97 9.67 -5.89 23.37
CA GLY A 97 11.08 -6.22 23.61
C GLY A 97 11.91 -6.24 22.33
N SER A 98 13.10 -6.80 22.39
CA SER A 98 14.05 -6.91 21.29
C SER A 98 14.59 -8.32 21.19
N PRO A 99 14.51 -8.98 20.02
CA PRO A 99 15.05 -10.31 19.85
C PRO A 99 16.58 -10.28 19.97
N TYR A 100 17.16 -11.35 20.52
CA TYR A 100 18.60 -11.57 20.70
C TYR A 100 19.31 -10.58 21.63
N SER A 101 18.58 -9.73 22.35
CA SER A 101 19.18 -8.71 23.22
C SER A 101 19.94 -9.33 24.40
N SER A 102 19.63 -10.57 24.79
CA SER A 102 20.36 -11.33 25.81
C SER A 102 21.69 -11.91 25.33
N ILE A 103 21.89 -11.96 24.01
CA ILE A 103 23.05 -12.59 23.37
C ILE A 103 24.00 -11.54 22.79
N GLU A 104 23.46 -10.41 22.32
CA GLU A 104 24.25 -9.33 21.75
C GLU A 104 24.96 -8.52 22.84
N LYS A 105 26.29 -8.36 22.71
CA LYS A 105 27.14 -7.70 23.71
C LYS A 105 26.76 -6.26 24.07
N ASN A 106 26.05 -5.56 23.17
CA ASN A 106 25.74 -4.15 23.31
C ASN A 106 24.28 -3.89 23.74
N ASN A 107 23.50 -4.94 23.97
CA ASN A 107 22.08 -4.83 24.31
C ASN A 107 21.80 -5.27 25.74
N SER A 108 20.74 -4.73 26.33
CA SER A 108 20.32 -5.15 27.66
C SER A 108 19.62 -6.51 27.58
N ALA A 109 20.08 -7.47 28.37
CA ALA A 109 19.40 -8.77 28.48
C ALA A 109 17.96 -8.66 28.98
N SER A 110 17.61 -7.56 29.68
CA SER A 110 16.24 -7.27 30.12
C SER A 110 15.28 -6.95 28.96
N GLU A 111 15.80 -6.63 27.78
CA GLU A 111 14.99 -6.34 26.60
C GLU A 111 14.57 -7.60 25.84
N GLU A 112 15.07 -8.78 26.22
CA GLU A 112 14.89 -9.99 25.42
C GLU A 112 13.42 -10.35 25.30
N CYS A 113 13.02 -10.85 24.13
CA CYS A 113 11.65 -11.30 23.90
C CYS A 113 11.55 -12.73 23.37
N PHE A 114 12.68 -13.37 23.04
CA PHE A 114 12.69 -14.76 22.59
C PHE A 114 12.90 -15.75 23.74
N PRO A 115 11.94 -16.67 23.98
CA PRO A 115 12.17 -17.82 24.86
C PRO A 115 13.39 -18.63 24.42
N GLN A 116 14.05 -19.30 25.37
CA GLN A 116 15.23 -20.13 25.09
C GLN A 116 14.98 -21.19 24.02
N SER A 117 13.77 -21.76 23.99
CA SER A 117 13.36 -22.72 22.95
C SER A 117 13.41 -22.15 21.53
N LEU A 118 13.31 -20.83 21.34
CA LEU A 118 13.48 -20.19 20.03
C LEU A 118 14.95 -19.91 19.69
N LEU A 119 15.76 -19.57 20.69
CA LEU A 119 17.16 -19.19 20.52
C LEU A 119 18.09 -20.38 20.23
N TYR A 120 17.68 -21.58 20.62
CA TYR A 120 18.52 -22.79 20.54
C TYR A 120 17.78 -23.95 19.90
N LYS A 121 18.53 -24.87 19.28
CA LYS A 121 17.98 -26.10 18.71
C LYS A 121 17.57 -27.07 19.81
N ILE A 122 16.58 -27.91 19.52
CA ILE A 122 16.19 -29.02 20.38
C ILE A 122 17.00 -30.25 19.97
N GLY A 123 17.69 -30.86 20.94
CA GLY A 123 18.46 -32.08 20.74
C GLY A 123 17.56 -33.31 20.54
N PRO A 124 18.14 -34.44 20.09
CA PRO A 124 17.39 -35.69 19.88
C PRO A 124 16.82 -36.29 21.17
N ASP A 125 17.36 -35.91 22.33
CA ASP A 125 16.87 -36.23 23.67
C ASP A 125 15.69 -35.34 24.11
N GLY A 126 15.26 -34.41 23.26
CA GLY A 126 14.25 -33.42 23.59
C GLY A 126 14.75 -32.37 24.58
N ALA A 127 16.05 -32.20 24.79
CA ALA A 127 16.63 -31.11 25.59
C ALA A 127 16.95 -29.88 24.73
N ILE A 128 17.11 -28.71 25.36
CA ILE A 128 17.62 -27.52 24.66
C ILE A 128 19.13 -27.70 24.51
N SER A 129 19.63 -27.65 23.28
CA SER A 129 21.05 -27.79 22.97
C SER A 129 21.80 -26.45 23.13
N ASN A 130 23.13 -26.50 22.99
CA ASN A 130 23.97 -25.30 22.92
C ASN A 130 24.06 -24.69 21.51
N GLU A 131 23.44 -25.33 20.51
CA GLU A 131 23.47 -24.84 19.13
C GLU A 131 22.40 -23.76 18.93
N ARG A 132 22.82 -22.59 18.47
CA ARG A 132 21.91 -21.46 18.25
C ARG A 132 21.03 -21.66 17.03
N THR A 133 19.82 -21.13 17.10
CA THR A 133 18.89 -21.00 15.96
C THR A 133 18.68 -19.53 15.68
N GLU A 134 18.67 -19.16 14.40
CA GLU A 134 18.27 -17.83 13.94
C GLU A 134 16.91 -17.92 13.24
N PRO A 135 15.79 -18.01 14.00
CA PRO A 135 14.47 -18.12 13.39
C PRO A 135 14.12 -16.86 12.60
N LEU A 136 13.49 -17.05 11.44
CA LEU A 136 12.90 -15.96 10.67
C LEU A 136 11.68 -15.42 11.42
N TYR A 137 11.73 -14.15 11.84
CA TYR A 137 10.66 -13.52 12.61
C TYR A 137 10.00 -12.36 11.86
N THR A 138 8.75 -12.08 12.21
CA THR A 138 8.03 -10.88 11.77
C THR A 138 8.02 -9.86 12.89
N ASP A 139 8.50 -8.66 12.65
CA ASP A 139 8.47 -7.58 13.64
C ASP A 139 7.22 -6.70 13.44
N ILE A 140 6.40 -6.57 14.48
CA ILE A 140 5.20 -5.70 14.45
C ILE A 140 5.24 -4.59 15.48
N ARG A 141 6.40 -4.40 16.12
CA ARG A 141 6.62 -3.28 17.04
C ARG A 141 6.40 -1.96 16.31
N LYS A 142 6.02 -0.95 17.07
CA LYS A 142 5.80 0.41 16.56
C LYS A 142 7.08 0.91 15.86
N GLY A 143 6.99 1.11 14.54
CA GLY A 143 8.10 1.62 13.72
C GLY A 143 8.89 0.59 12.93
N ALA A 144 8.74 -0.72 13.20
CA ALA A 144 9.47 -1.76 12.48
C ALA A 144 8.88 -2.04 11.09
N TYR A 145 7.61 -2.44 11.05
CA TYR A 145 6.89 -2.67 9.80
C TYR A 145 5.56 -1.92 9.77
N ARG A 146 5.13 -1.54 8.56
CA ARG A 146 3.74 -1.17 8.35
C ARG A 146 2.88 -2.41 8.64
N PRO A 147 1.74 -2.28 9.33
CA PRO A 147 0.89 -3.42 9.67
C PRO A 147 0.54 -4.32 8.47
N ARG A 148 0.43 -3.71 7.28
CA ARG A 148 0.17 -4.42 6.02
C ARG A 148 1.27 -5.43 5.65
N ASN A 149 2.52 -5.03 5.82
CA ASN A 149 3.68 -5.82 5.41
C ASN A 149 3.89 -6.97 6.40
N ALA A 150 3.70 -6.70 7.70
CA ALA A 150 3.76 -7.70 8.75
C ALA A 150 2.77 -8.86 8.52
N ILE A 151 1.50 -8.55 8.28
CA ILE A 151 0.49 -9.59 8.00
C ILE A 151 0.82 -10.37 6.72
N THR A 152 1.45 -9.71 5.74
CA THR A 152 1.91 -10.37 4.51
C THR A 152 3.07 -11.34 4.79
N GLN A 153 4.02 -10.98 5.69
CA GLN A 153 5.09 -11.88 6.15
C GLN A 153 4.51 -13.10 6.88
N ILE A 154 3.57 -12.88 7.80
CA ILE A 154 2.90 -13.97 8.53
C ILE A 154 2.18 -14.92 7.55
N LYS A 155 1.43 -14.38 6.58
CA LYS A 155 0.81 -15.17 5.51
C LYS A 155 1.83 -15.95 4.69
N ALA A 156 2.94 -15.31 4.31
CA ALA A 156 4.02 -15.95 3.55
C ALA A 156 4.56 -17.17 4.30
N GLY A 157 4.87 -16.99 5.59
CA GLY A 157 5.39 -18.05 6.47
C GLY A 157 4.42 -19.21 6.62
N ILE A 158 3.15 -18.93 6.93
CA ILE A 158 2.12 -19.96 7.13
C ILE A 158 1.86 -20.73 5.82
N LEU A 159 1.76 -20.01 4.70
CA LEU A 159 1.44 -20.60 3.40
C LEU A 159 2.65 -21.21 2.66
N LYS A 160 3.86 -21.10 3.25
CA LYS A 160 5.14 -21.50 2.62
C LYS A 160 5.36 -20.86 1.24
N ILE A 161 5.05 -19.57 1.14
CA ILE A 161 5.32 -18.76 -0.06
C ILE A 161 6.53 -17.87 0.20
N ASP A 162 7.40 -17.67 -0.79
CA ASP A 162 8.50 -16.70 -0.68
C ASP A 162 7.94 -15.27 -0.46
N TYR A 163 8.39 -14.60 0.61
CA TYR A 163 8.00 -13.22 0.91
C TYR A 163 8.39 -12.23 -0.20
N ARG A 164 9.53 -12.46 -0.90
CA ARG A 164 9.94 -11.62 -2.03
C ARG A 164 8.94 -11.70 -3.17
N ASP A 165 8.37 -12.87 -3.44
CA ASP A 165 7.34 -13.04 -4.48
C ASP A 165 6.05 -12.28 -4.14
N LEU A 166 5.68 -12.22 -2.86
CA LEU A 166 4.54 -11.44 -2.38
C LEU A 166 4.82 -9.93 -2.47
N MET A 167 5.98 -9.47 -1.99
CA MET A 167 6.34 -8.04 -1.94
C MET A 167 6.66 -7.43 -3.30
N GLN A 168 7.40 -8.12 -4.17
CA GLN A 168 7.78 -7.62 -5.48
C GLN A 168 6.54 -7.36 -6.35
N ARG A 169 5.48 -8.17 -6.17
CA ARG A 169 4.21 -8.01 -6.88
C ARG A 169 3.31 -6.93 -6.28
N GLU A 170 3.29 -6.75 -4.96
CA GLU A 170 2.60 -5.62 -4.33
C GLU A 170 3.24 -4.27 -4.76
N LYS A 171 4.58 -4.22 -4.86
CA LYS A 171 5.32 -3.06 -5.38
C LYS A 171 5.00 -2.79 -6.87
N ARG A 172 4.85 -3.85 -7.69
CA ARG A 172 4.48 -3.70 -9.11
C ARG A 172 3.10 -3.04 -9.29
N ARG A 173 2.13 -3.28 -8.40
CA ARG A 173 0.82 -2.60 -8.45
C ARG A 173 0.91 -1.09 -8.22
N LYS A 174 1.77 -0.65 -7.30
CA LYS A 174 1.97 0.78 -7.01
C LYS A 174 2.65 1.50 -8.18
N ASN A 175 3.62 0.84 -8.82
CA ASN A 175 4.35 1.44 -9.93
C ASN A 175 3.56 1.43 -11.26
N ILE A 176 2.74 0.40 -11.51
CA ILE A 176 1.86 0.39 -12.70
C ILE A 176 0.79 1.49 -12.60
N SER A 177 0.24 1.75 -11.41
CA SER A 177 -0.75 2.82 -11.22
C SER A 177 -0.21 4.21 -11.56
N LEU A 178 1.07 4.50 -11.30
CA LEU A 178 1.66 5.80 -11.66
C LEU A 178 1.95 5.87 -13.16
N PHE A 179 2.52 4.80 -13.75
CA PHE A 179 2.84 4.77 -15.17
C PHE A 179 1.61 4.86 -16.09
N VAL A 180 0.49 4.22 -15.73
CA VAL A 180 -0.74 4.27 -16.55
C VAL A 180 -1.34 5.68 -16.58
N THR A 181 -1.31 6.41 -15.46
CA THR A 181 -1.84 7.79 -15.41
C THR A 181 -1.00 8.74 -16.27
N PHE A 182 0.33 8.58 -16.27
CA PHE A 182 1.20 9.38 -17.14
C PHE A 182 0.92 9.11 -18.64
N ILE A 183 0.68 7.85 -19.03
CA ILE A 183 0.36 7.49 -20.43
C ILE A 183 -0.95 8.13 -20.92
N ILE A 184 -1.94 8.31 -20.03
CA ILE A 184 -3.23 8.91 -20.39
C ILE A 184 -3.17 10.44 -20.42
N ILE A 185 -2.46 11.07 -19.47
CA ILE A 185 -2.41 12.54 -19.33
C ILE A 185 -1.50 13.17 -20.39
N LEU A 186 -0.37 12.55 -20.73
CA LEU A 186 0.60 13.10 -21.66
C LEU A 186 0.03 13.45 -23.05
N PRO A 187 -0.77 12.59 -23.73
CA PRO A 187 -1.36 12.93 -25.03
C PRO A 187 -2.39 14.07 -24.91
N PHE A 188 -3.15 14.14 -23.82
CA PHE A 188 -4.10 15.24 -23.58
C PHE A 188 -3.38 16.59 -23.41
N VAL A 189 -2.30 16.62 -22.64
CA VAL A 189 -1.47 17.83 -22.49
C VAL A 189 -0.85 18.24 -23.82
N PHE A 190 -0.39 17.27 -24.63
CA PHE A 190 0.18 17.54 -25.94
C PHE A 190 -0.86 18.08 -26.94
N LEU A 191 -2.09 17.56 -26.91
CA LEU A 191 -3.21 18.06 -27.71
C LEU A 191 -3.60 19.48 -27.30
N LEU A 192 -3.63 19.78 -26.00
CA LEU A 192 -3.90 21.14 -25.49
C LEU A 192 -2.83 22.14 -25.92
N LEU A 193 -1.55 21.77 -25.84
CA LEU A 193 -0.44 22.63 -26.30
C LEU A 193 -0.48 22.87 -27.81
N LYS A 194 -0.80 21.85 -28.60
CA LYS A 194 -1.03 21.99 -30.06
C LYS A 194 -2.19 22.93 -30.36
N TRP A 195 -3.32 22.76 -29.68
CA TRP A 195 -4.50 23.61 -29.86
C TRP A 195 -4.23 25.07 -29.48
N PHE A 196 -3.53 25.28 -28.36
CA PHE A 196 -3.06 26.60 -27.92
C PHE A 196 -2.10 27.23 -28.96
N SER A 197 -1.12 26.48 -29.48
CA SER A 197 -0.21 27.01 -30.50
C SER A 197 -0.93 27.44 -31.80
N ILE A 198 -1.96 26.70 -32.22
CA ILE A 198 -2.74 27.00 -33.43
C ILE A 198 -3.59 28.27 -33.22
N THR A 199 -4.27 28.35 -32.08
CA THR A 199 -5.13 29.51 -31.74
C THR A 199 -4.33 30.80 -31.56
N TRP A 200 -3.16 30.73 -30.93
CA TRP A 200 -2.26 31.89 -30.85
C TRP A 200 -1.66 32.29 -32.20
N GLY A 201 -1.45 31.33 -33.11
CA GLY A 201 -1.01 31.59 -34.47
C GLY A 201 -2.03 32.38 -35.30
N GLN A 202 -3.32 32.12 -35.12
CA GLN A 202 -4.39 32.85 -35.82
C GLN A 202 -4.58 34.29 -35.32
N ILE A 203 -4.31 34.57 -34.04
CA ILE A 203 -4.44 35.93 -33.47
C ILE A 203 -3.36 36.89 -34.01
N ARG A 204 -2.23 36.37 -34.53
CA ARG A 204 -1.13 37.19 -35.07
C ARG A 204 -1.28 37.59 -36.54
N GLN A 205 -2.21 36.96 -37.28
CA GLN A 205 -2.49 37.22 -38.70
C GLN A 205 -3.94 37.65 -38.95
N GLY A 206 -4.54 38.40 -38.01
CA GLY A 206 -5.80 39.10 -38.29
C GLY A 206 -5.62 40.01 -39.52
N PRO A 207 -6.53 39.97 -40.50
CA PRO A 207 -6.30 40.56 -41.81
C PRO A 207 -6.19 42.08 -41.72
N MET A 208 -5.23 42.61 -42.46
CA MET A 208 -4.99 44.03 -42.73
C MET A 208 -6.12 44.58 -43.64
N ASN A 209 -7.36 44.56 -43.16
CA ASN A 209 -8.56 45.00 -43.88
C ASN A 209 -8.95 46.45 -43.57
N SER A 210 -8.02 47.27 -43.08
CA SER A 210 -8.28 48.68 -42.79
C SER A 210 -8.59 49.50 -44.04
N GLU A 211 -8.15 49.08 -45.23
CA GLU A 211 -8.37 49.87 -46.46
C GLU A 211 -9.80 49.73 -47.01
N LEU A 212 -10.41 48.54 -46.94
CA LEU A 212 -11.79 48.30 -47.42
C LEU A 212 -12.86 48.92 -46.51
N ASP A 213 -12.60 48.98 -45.20
CA ASP A 213 -13.49 49.66 -44.26
C ASP A 213 -13.40 51.18 -44.40
N ASN A 214 -12.21 51.74 -44.71
CA ASN A 214 -12.04 53.18 -44.90
C ASN A 214 -12.76 53.70 -46.15
N GLU A 215 -12.83 52.92 -47.23
CA GLU A 215 -13.55 53.30 -48.45
C GLU A 215 -15.07 53.35 -48.22
N LYS A 216 -15.62 52.34 -47.55
CA LYS A 216 -17.05 52.29 -47.19
C LYS A 216 -17.44 53.38 -46.18
N VAL A 217 -16.55 53.68 -45.22
CA VAL A 217 -16.75 54.78 -44.27
C VAL A 217 -16.74 56.12 -44.99
N ARG A 218 -15.86 56.32 -45.97
CA ARG A 218 -15.86 57.53 -46.81
C ARG A 218 -17.15 57.68 -47.62
N GLU A 219 -17.62 56.64 -48.29
CA GLU A 219 -18.91 56.68 -49.01
C GLU A 219 -20.08 57.01 -48.07
N SER A 220 -20.09 56.43 -46.86
CA SER A 220 -21.15 56.68 -45.88
C SER A 220 -21.14 58.12 -45.37
N ILE A 221 -19.95 58.70 -45.17
CA ILE A 221 -19.78 60.11 -44.77
C ILE A 221 -20.24 61.05 -45.89
N ASP A 222 -19.87 60.77 -47.14
CA ASP A 222 -20.29 61.58 -48.29
C ASP A 222 -21.82 61.57 -48.49
N TYR A 223 -22.45 60.40 -48.29
CA TYR A 223 -23.91 60.29 -48.33
C TYR A 223 -24.58 61.15 -47.24
N MET A 224 -24.04 61.12 -46.02
CA MET A 224 -24.56 61.90 -44.89
C MET A 224 -24.43 63.41 -45.11
N PHE A 225 -23.29 63.89 -45.63
CA PHE A 225 -23.09 65.31 -45.93
C PHE A 225 -24.05 65.81 -47.03
N LYS A 226 -24.31 64.99 -48.06
CA LYS A 226 -25.26 65.32 -49.13
C LYS A 226 -26.69 65.46 -48.61
N GLU A 227 -27.10 64.64 -47.65
CA GLU A 227 -28.44 64.72 -47.05
C GLU A 227 -28.58 65.92 -46.10
N MET A 228 -27.51 66.26 -45.37
CA MET A 228 -27.47 67.47 -44.55
C MET A 228 -27.58 68.75 -45.40
N GLY A 229 -26.90 68.81 -46.55
CA GLY A 229 -27.02 69.96 -47.48
C GLY A 229 -28.43 70.15 -48.06
N ARG A 230 -29.12 69.05 -48.40
CA ARG A 230 -30.52 69.10 -48.88
C ARG A 230 -31.49 69.56 -47.81
N THR A 231 -31.25 69.21 -46.55
CA THR A 231 -32.12 69.63 -45.43
C THR A 231 -31.90 71.10 -45.05
N THR A 232 -30.69 71.64 -45.20
CA THR A 232 -30.42 73.08 -45.03
C THR A 232 -31.04 73.92 -46.14
N GLU A 233 -30.93 73.51 -47.41
CA GLU A 233 -31.61 74.21 -48.52
C GLU A 233 -33.14 74.18 -48.40
N LYS A 234 -33.69 73.07 -47.89
CA LYS A 234 -35.14 72.94 -47.68
C LYS A 234 -35.62 73.87 -46.55
N LYS A 235 -34.86 73.98 -45.46
CA LYS A 235 -35.15 74.93 -44.37
C LYS A 235 -35.00 76.39 -44.79
N GLU A 236 -34.03 76.71 -45.64
CA GLU A 236 -33.80 78.07 -46.13
C GLU A 236 -34.93 78.53 -47.07
N LYS A 237 -35.45 77.62 -47.90
CA LYS A 237 -36.64 77.86 -48.75
C LYS A 237 -37.95 77.95 -47.97
N GLU A 238 -38.12 77.20 -46.89
CA GLU A 238 -39.28 77.33 -46.00
C GLU A 238 -39.27 78.68 -45.26
N ASN A 239 -38.11 79.12 -44.74
CA ASN A 239 -37.97 80.40 -44.03
C ASN A 239 -38.09 81.65 -44.93
N THR A 240 -37.81 81.57 -46.23
CA THR A 240 -38.00 82.70 -47.18
C THR A 240 -39.43 82.80 -47.72
N SER A 241 -40.32 81.85 -47.38
CA SER A 241 -41.74 81.89 -47.76
C SER A 241 -42.68 82.44 -46.68
N GLU A 242 -42.15 82.74 -45.48
CA GLU A 242 -42.90 83.29 -44.33
C GLU A 242 -42.54 84.76 -44.00
N LEU A 243 -41.83 85.47 -44.89
CA LEU A 243 -41.57 86.92 -44.82
C LEU A 243 -42.16 87.64 -46.05
#